data_AF-A0A6H9XVF8-F1
#
_entry.id   AF-A0A6H9XVF8-F1
#
_cell.length_a   1.000
_cell.length_b   1.000
_cell.length_c   1.000
_cell.angle_alpha   90.00
_cell.angle_beta   90.00
_cell.angle_gamma   90.00
#
_symmetry.space_group_name_H-M   'P 1'
#
loop_
_entity.id
_entity.type
_entity.pdbx_description
1 polymer ?
#
loop_
_entity_poly.entity_id
_entity_poly.type
_entity_poly.pdbx_seq_one_letter_code
_entity_poly.pdbx_strand_id
1 'polypeptide(L)'
;MKKTLPLMILLAAIAGLSGCVVQPASGDVRVHGRDYDVRVVFSDHDRAAIRDYYRVNYRALPPGLAKKGKVPPGHARKLMRGQPVPPGLEWGYLPANLERRLDRLPEGYVRVIVGADVGIMNVRSRVILDMIEDLDD
;
A
#
# COMPACT_ATOMS: atom_id res chain seq x y z
N MET A 1 8.70 -10.28 -71.79
CA MET A 1 9.33 -9.11 -72.45
C MET A 1 8.98 -7.87 -71.64
N LYS A 2 9.99 -7.12 -71.16
CA LYS A 2 10.14 -5.65 -71.15
C LYS A 2 8.87 -4.84 -70.73
N LYS A 3 8.83 -3.94 -69.73
CA LYS A 3 9.85 -3.07 -69.09
C LYS A 3 9.11 -2.21 -68.03
N THR A 4 9.75 -1.96 -66.88
CA THR A 4 9.93 -0.67 -66.12
C THR A 4 8.81 0.40 -66.15
N LEU A 5 8.46 1.16 -65.11
CA LEU A 5 9.28 1.95 -64.17
C LEU A 5 8.31 2.65 -63.15
N PRO A 6 8.77 3.15 -61.98
CA PRO A 6 7.97 3.41 -60.78
C PRO A 6 7.75 4.92 -60.51
N LEU A 7 7.25 5.20 -59.31
CA LEU A 7 7.48 6.42 -58.52
C LEU A 7 6.60 7.63 -58.88
N MET A 8 5.52 7.81 -58.11
CA MET A 8 5.11 9.14 -57.67
C MET A 8 4.82 9.13 -56.17
N ILE A 9 5.58 9.99 -55.50
CA ILE A 9 5.60 10.33 -54.08
C ILE A 9 4.44 11.32 -53.80
N LEU A 10 4.16 11.53 -52.51
CA LEU A 10 3.29 12.54 -51.84
C LEU A 10 1.87 12.02 -51.55
N LEU A 11 1.27 12.18 -50.37
CA LEU A 11 1.46 13.15 -49.30
C LEU A 11 0.81 12.61 -48.00
N ALA A 12 1.31 13.12 -46.88
CA ALA A 12 0.94 12.91 -45.49
C ALA A 12 -0.54 12.68 -45.12
N ALA A 13 -0.75 11.84 -44.10
CA ALA A 13 -1.83 12.01 -43.12
C ALA A 13 -1.36 11.52 -41.75
N ILE A 14 -0.89 12.45 -40.91
CA ILE A 14 -0.77 12.28 -39.47
C ILE A 14 -2.15 12.49 -38.88
N ALA A 15 -2.75 11.43 -38.33
CA ALA A 15 -3.81 11.47 -37.33
C ALA A 15 -3.51 10.27 -36.41
N GLY A 16 -3.27 10.40 -35.11
CA GLY A 16 -3.89 11.29 -34.16
C GLY A 16 -4.72 10.42 -33.21
N LEU A 17 -4.23 10.29 -31.97
CA LEU A 17 -4.98 9.98 -30.73
C LEU A 17 -5.41 8.52 -30.45
N SER A 18 -4.74 7.97 -29.42
CA SER A 18 -5.34 7.46 -28.18
C SER A 18 -6.53 6.50 -28.30
N GLY A 19 -6.23 5.23 -28.07
CA GLY A 19 -7.23 4.21 -27.77
C GLY A 19 -6.65 3.05 -26.97
N CYS A 20 -6.03 3.32 -25.82
CA CYS A 20 -5.89 2.29 -24.78
C CYS A 20 -7.22 2.19 -24.04
N VAL A 21 -7.96 1.10 -24.20
CA VAL A 21 -8.88 0.58 -23.18
C VAL A 21 -9.04 -0.92 -23.42
N VAL A 22 -8.28 -1.72 -22.66
CA VAL A 22 -8.76 -2.53 -21.52
C VAL A 22 -9.67 -3.67 -21.98
N GLN A 23 -9.05 -4.82 -22.22
CA GLN A 23 -9.71 -6.13 -22.17
C GLN A 23 -9.72 -6.58 -20.70
N PRO A 24 -10.88 -6.88 -20.08
CA PRO A 24 -10.88 -7.66 -18.87
C PRO A 24 -11.44 -9.08 -19.11
N ALA A 25 -11.02 -9.94 -18.20
CA ALA A 25 -11.48 -11.30 -17.94
C ALA A 25 -10.78 -12.42 -18.72
N SER A 26 -9.58 -12.76 -18.27
CA SER A 26 -9.11 -14.14 -18.30
C SER A 26 -8.58 -14.52 -16.93
N GLY A 27 -9.15 -15.57 -16.36
CA GLY A 27 -8.65 -16.29 -15.20
C GLY A 27 -9.60 -16.30 -14.01
N ASP A 28 -10.64 -17.12 -14.04
CA ASP A 28 -11.03 -17.79 -12.81
C ASP A 28 -9.92 -18.81 -12.49
N VAL A 29 -9.41 -18.76 -11.26
CA VAL A 29 -8.64 -19.88 -10.72
C VAL A 29 -9.14 -20.12 -9.31
N ARG A 30 -9.99 -21.14 -9.16
CA ARG A 30 -10.20 -21.78 -7.87
C ARG A 30 -8.97 -22.62 -7.56
N VAL A 31 -8.22 -22.25 -6.53
CA VAL A 31 -7.21 -23.13 -5.94
C VAL A 31 -7.66 -23.51 -4.53
N HIS A 32 -7.98 -24.79 -4.35
CA HIS A 32 -8.04 -25.44 -3.05
C HIS A 32 -6.83 -26.36 -2.94
N GLY A 33 -5.90 -26.03 -2.06
CA GLY A 33 -4.72 -26.84 -1.79
C GLY A 33 -3.84 -26.16 -0.75
N ARG A 34 -3.54 -26.90 0.31
CA ARG A 34 -2.76 -26.51 1.50
C ARG A 34 -1.37 -25.98 1.11
N ASP A 35 -0.84 -25.09 1.95
CA ASP A 35 0.43 -24.35 1.82
C ASP A 35 0.43 -23.13 0.89
N TYR A 36 -0.48 -22.19 1.16
CA TYR A 36 -0.17 -20.79 0.88
C TYR A 36 0.65 -20.27 2.06
N ASP A 37 1.91 -19.94 1.84
CA ASP A 37 2.56 -18.92 2.65
C ASP A 37 1.84 -17.60 2.33
N VAL A 38 0.67 -17.39 2.96
CA VAL A 38 -0.12 -16.17 2.78
C VAL A 38 0.69 -15.05 3.40
N ARG A 39 1.49 -14.39 2.58
CA ARG A 39 2.22 -13.20 2.97
C ARG A 39 1.21 -12.10 3.27
N VAL A 40 0.90 -11.89 4.55
CA VAL A 40 -0.03 -10.84 4.98
C VAL A 40 0.69 -9.50 4.91
N VAL A 41 0.36 -8.71 3.88
CA VAL A 41 0.98 -7.43 3.56
C VAL A 41 -0.06 -6.40 3.16
N PHE A 42 0.32 -5.11 3.22
CA PHE A 42 -0.50 -4.06 2.67
C PHE A 42 -0.51 -4.14 1.14
N SER A 43 -1.70 -4.15 0.56
CA SER A 43 -1.90 -3.95 -0.87
C SER A 43 -1.56 -2.52 -1.27
N ASP A 44 -1.36 -2.26 -2.56
CA ASP A 44 -1.14 -0.90 -3.06
C ASP A 44 -2.37 -0.01 -2.81
N HIS A 45 -3.57 -0.60 -2.87
CA HIS A 45 -4.82 0.05 -2.51
C HIS A 45 -4.83 0.47 -1.03
N ASP A 46 -4.46 -0.43 -0.12
CA ASP A 46 -4.38 -0.11 1.30
C ASP A 46 -3.38 1.03 1.56
N ARG A 47 -2.20 0.96 0.94
CA ARG A 47 -1.14 1.98 1.07
C ARG A 47 -1.63 3.35 0.63
N ALA A 48 -2.27 3.42 -0.53
CA ALA A 48 -2.85 4.67 -1.04
C ALA A 48 -3.95 5.20 -0.11
N ALA A 49 -4.88 4.35 0.32
CA ALA A 49 -5.98 4.75 1.19
C ALA A 49 -5.51 5.27 2.56
N ILE A 50 -4.51 4.63 3.16
CA ILE A 50 -3.92 5.04 4.45
C ILE A 50 -3.19 6.39 4.29
N ARG A 51 -2.34 6.54 3.26
CA ARG A 51 -1.64 7.81 3.01
C ARG A 51 -2.60 8.95 2.74
N ASP A 52 -3.59 8.74 1.87
CA ASP A 52 -4.61 9.75 1.57
C ASP A 52 -5.41 10.17 2.81
N TYR A 53 -5.75 9.22 3.67
CA TYR A 53 -6.47 9.49 4.92
C TYR A 53 -5.69 10.44 5.81
N TYR A 54 -4.41 10.16 6.07
CA TYR A 54 -3.60 10.96 6.98
C TYR A 54 -3.07 12.25 6.37
N ARG A 55 -2.90 12.32 5.05
CA ARG A 55 -2.61 13.56 4.33
C ARG A 55 -3.68 14.62 4.54
N VAL A 56 -4.95 14.23 4.43
CA VAL A 56 -6.09 15.16 4.59
C VAL A 56 -6.40 15.39 6.08
N ASN A 57 -6.24 14.36 6.92
CA ASN A 57 -6.57 14.42 8.34
C ASN A 57 -5.33 14.59 9.22
N TYR A 58 -4.53 15.65 8.99
CA TYR A 58 -3.30 15.90 9.76
C TYR A 58 -3.53 15.92 11.29
N ARG A 59 -4.72 16.36 11.73
CA ARG A 59 -5.10 16.35 13.16
C ARG A 59 -5.39 14.95 13.73
N ALA A 60 -5.71 13.99 12.87
CA ALA A 60 -5.93 12.59 13.24
C ALA A 60 -4.62 11.79 13.24
N LEU A 61 -3.48 12.42 12.92
CA LEU A 61 -2.19 11.77 13.01
C LEU A 61 -1.94 11.25 14.43
N PRO A 62 -1.24 10.12 14.57
CA PRO A 62 -1.06 9.51 15.87
C PRO A 62 -0.16 10.37 16.77
N PRO A 63 -0.35 10.29 18.11
CA PRO A 63 0.45 11.01 19.07
C PRO A 63 1.92 10.57 18.97
N GLY A 64 2.80 11.50 18.62
CA GLY A 64 4.20 11.24 18.26
C GLY A 64 4.59 12.02 17.00
N LEU A 65 3.68 12.08 16.03
CA LEU A 65 3.89 12.77 14.74
C LEU A 65 3.39 14.22 14.72
N ALA A 66 2.35 14.53 15.50
CA ALA A 66 1.88 15.91 15.68
C ALA A 66 2.93 16.83 16.36
N LYS A 67 4.01 16.26 16.91
CA LYS A 67 5.07 16.96 17.64
C LYS A 67 6.40 16.84 16.88
N LYS A 68 6.48 17.31 15.63
CA LYS A 68 7.78 17.58 14.98
C LYS A 68 8.56 18.55 15.86
N GLY A 69 9.51 18.05 16.67
CA GLY A 69 10.46 18.90 17.41
C GLY A 69 10.87 18.49 18.84
N LYS A 70 10.43 17.37 19.42
CA LYS A 70 10.77 17.04 20.84
C LYS A 70 11.18 15.61 21.16
N VAL A 71 11.38 14.73 20.18
CA VAL A 71 11.88 13.37 20.48
C VAL A 71 13.39 13.32 20.24
N PRO A 72 14.22 13.13 21.28
CA PRO A 72 15.65 12.95 21.10
C PRO A 72 15.93 11.72 20.23
N PRO A 73 16.92 11.79 19.31
CA PRO A 73 17.35 10.63 18.53
C PRO A 73 17.73 9.50 19.50
N GLY A 74 16.98 8.40 19.49
CA GLY A 74 17.14 7.26 20.42
C GLY A 74 15.93 6.95 21.32
N HIS A 75 14.93 7.83 21.40
CA HIS A 75 13.72 7.59 22.23
C HIS A 75 12.44 7.31 21.42
N ALA A 76 12.47 7.51 20.10
CA ALA A 76 11.38 7.11 19.22
C ALA A 76 11.39 5.59 19.05
N ARG A 77 10.61 4.89 19.87
CA ARG A 77 10.35 3.45 19.65
C ARG A 77 9.53 3.32 18.37
N LYS A 78 10.13 2.77 17.32
CA LYS A 78 9.49 2.52 16.02
C LYS A 78 9.02 1.07 15.91
N LEU A 79 8.13 0.81 14.96
CA LEU A 79 7.83 -0.56 14.53
C LEU A 79 9.04 -1.13 13.77
N MET A 80 9.24 -2.44 13.84
CA MET A 80 10.27 -3.14 13.07
C MET A 80 9.66 -4.39 12.43
N ARG A 81 9.83 -4.56 11.11
CA ARG A 81 9.28 -5.71 10.39
C ARG A 81 9.95 -6.99 10.89
N GLY A 82 9.17 -8.04 11.08
CA GLY A 82 9.62 -9.33 11.61
C GLY A 82 9.89 -9.33 13.11
N GLN A 83 9.68 -8.22 13.81
CA GLN A 83 9.90 -8.11 15.24
C GLN A 83 8.57 -7.94 16.00
N PRO A 84 8.47 -8.46 17.23
CA PRO A 84 7.38 -8.11 18.13
C PRO A 84 7.35 -6.60 18.40
N VAL A 85 6.15 -6.05 18.59
CA VAL A 85 5.99 -4.70 19.15
C VAL A 85 6.74 -4.62 20.48
N PRO A 86 7.70 -3.68 20.65
CA PRO A 86 8.47 -3.54 21.87
C PRO A 86 7.58 -3.41 23.12
N PRO A 87 7.93 -4.04 24.24
CA PRO A 87 7.16 -3.93 25.47
C PRO A 87 7.07 -2.46 25.93
N GLY A 88 5.87 -2.04 26.31
CA GLY A 88 5.60 -0.65 26.72
C GLY A 88 5.63 0.38 25.59
N LEU A 89 5.69 -0.04 24.32
CA LEU A 89 5.38 0.85 23.20
C LEU A 89 3.87 1.06 23.14
N GLU A 90 3.43 2.31 23.13
CA GLU A 90 2.03 2.65 22.90
C GLU A 90 1.67 2.41 21.43
N TRP A 91 0.56 1.71 21.21
CA TRP A 91 -0.01 1.45 19.90
C TRP A 91 -1.53 1.53 19.99
N GLY A 92 -2.17 1.90 18.88
CA GLY A 92 -3.62 1.98 18.76
C GLY A 92 -4.14 1.27 17.51
N TYR A 93 -5.46 1.19 17.35
CA TYR A 93 -6.09 0.70 16.13
C TYR A 93 -6.27 1.82 15.10
N LEU A 94 -6.37 1.44 13.83
CA LEU A 94 -6.79 2.38 12.78
C LEU A 94 -8.19 2.95 13.07
N PRO A 95 -8.45 4.22 12.69
CA PRO A 95 -9.79 4.79 12.73
C PRO A 95 -10.79 3.89 11.99
N ALA A 96 -11.94 3.62 12.60
CA ALA A 96 -12.88 2.63 12.07
C ALA A 96 -13.38 2.97 10.65
N ASN A 97 -13.49 4.26 10.30
CA ASN A 97 -13.83 4.71 8.96
C ASN A 97 -12.73 4.45 7.92
N LEU A 98 -11.46 4.47 8.33
CA LEU A 98 -10.34 4.05 7.49
C LEU A 98 -10.33 2.53 7.36
N GLU A 99 -10.40 1.79 8.47
CA GLU A 99 -10.34 0.32 8.46
C GLU A 99 -11.38 -0.31 7.52
N ARG A 100 -12.61 0.23 7.49
CA ARG A 100 -13.69 -0.25 6.60
C ARG A 100 -13.42 -0.08 5.10
N ARG A 101 -12.47 0.77 4.73
CA ARG A 101 -12.10 1.04 3.34
C ARG A 101 -10.94 0.17 2.86
N LEU A 102 -10.30 -0.57 3.76
CA LEU A 102 -9.13 -1.38 3.46
C LEU A 102 -9.53 -2.83 3.15
N ASP A 103 -8.60 -3.56 2.54
CA ASP A 103 -8.78 -4.99 2.30
C ASP A 103 -8.95 -5.74 3.62
N ARG A 104 -9.76 -6.79 3.64
CA ARG A 104 -9.99 -7.57 4.86
C ARG A 104 -8.73 -8.36 5.22
N LEU A 105 -8.24 -8.18 6.45
CA LEU A 105 -7.17 -9.03 6.97
C LEU A 105 -7.68 -10.45 7.30
N PRO A 106 -6.84 -11.47 7.13
CA PRO A 106 -7.11 -12.80 7.67
C PRO A 106 -7.29 -12.76 9.19
N GLU A 107 -7.96 -13.78 9.74
CA GLU A 107 -8.13 -13.90 11.19
C GLU A 107 -6.78 -13.98 11.92
N GLY A 108 -6.68 -13.35 13.08
CA GLY A 108 -5.46 -13.32 13.88
C GLY A 108 -4.48 -12.19 13.52
N TYR A 109 -4.84 -11.30 12.60
CA TYR A 109 -4.06 -10.11 12.26
C TYR A 109 -4.86 -8.84 12.48
N VAL A 110 -4.17 -7.75 12.85
CA VAL A 110 -4.75 -6.43 13.06
C VAL A 110 -3.84 -5.35 12.51
N ARG A 111 -4.42 -4.25 12.04
CA ARG A 111 -3.66 -3.04 11.72
C ARG A 111 -3.50 -2.20 12.98
N VAL A 112 -2.25 -1.82 13.27
CA VAL A 112 -1.90 -1.00 14.43
C VAL A 112 -1.18 0.26 14.00
N ILE A 113 -1.35 1.29 14.80
CA ILE A 113 -0.73 2.58 14.66
C ILE A 113 0.31 2.74 15.76
N VAL A 114 1.51 3.18 15.39
CA VAL A 114 2.58 3.55 16.32
C VAL A 114 3.30 4.79 15.80
N GLY A 115 3.15 5.93 16.47
CA GLY A 115 3.82 7.16 16.06
C GLY A 115 3.45 7.59 14.63
N ALA A 116 4.39 7.50 13.69
CA ALA A 116 4.16 7.81 12.27
C ALA A 116 3.75 6.60 11.42
N ASP A 117 3.84 5.41 12.00
CA ASP A 117 3.89 4.17 11.27
C ASP A 117 2.58 3.40 11.44
N VAL A 118 2.18 2.69 10.39
CA VAL A 118 1.06 1.75 10.42
C VAL A 118 1.57 0.37 10.08
N GLY A 119 1.33 -0.60 10.98
CA GLY A 119 1.80 -1.98 10.82
C GLY A 119 0.68 -3.00 10.79
N ILE A 120 0.88 -4.12 10.11
CA ILE A 120 0.08 -5.34 10.28
C ILE A 120 0.74 -6.17 11.37
N MET A 121 0.02 -6.44 12.44
CA MET A 121 0.50 -7.18 13.59
C MET A 121 -0.25 -8.51 13.73
N ASN A 122 0.48 -9.59 13.98
CA ASN A 122 -0.12 -10.84 14.45
C ASN A 122 -0.55 -10.68 15.92
N VAL A 123 -1.83 -10.93 16.22
CA VAL A 123 -2.42 -10.68 17.54
C VAL A 123 -1.78 -11.52 18.64
N ARG A 124 -1.40 -12.77 18.34
CA ARG A 124 -0.84 -13.71 19.32
C ARG A 124 0.63 -13.43 19.63
N SER A 125 1.45 -13.30 18.59
CA SER A 125 2.91 -13.13 18.72
C SER A 125 3.34 -11.67 18.86
N ARG A 126 2.45 -10.73 18.55
CA ARG A 126 2.71 -9.28 18.48
C ARG A 126 3.75 -8.91 17.42
N VAL A 127 4.14 -9.84 16.54
CA VAL A 127 5.09 -9.63 15.46
C VAL A 127 4.46 -8.75 14.37
N ILE A 128 5.22 -7.78 13.88
CA ILE A 128 4.86 -6.95 12.75
C ILE A 128 5.25 -7.65 11.45
N LEU A 129 4.28 -7.90 10.57
CA LEU A 129 4.49 -8.60 9.30
C LEU A 129 4.82 -7.63 8.16
N ASP A 130 4.17 -6.47 8.16
CA ASP A 130 4.39 -5.41 7.19
C ASP A 130 4.08 -4.05 7.80
N MET A 131 4.61 -2.98 7.19
CA MET A 131 4.38 -1.63 7.65
C MET A 131 4.41 -0.60 6.52
N ILE A 132 3.82 0.55 6.82
CA ILE A 132 3.93 1.80 6.09
C ILE A 132 4.59 2.78 7.06
N GLU A 133 5.78 3.22 6.69
CA GLU A 133 6.55 4.22 7.43
C GLU A 133 6.26 5.62 6.87
N ASP A 134 6.51 6.61 7.71
CA ASP A 134 6.56 8.04 7.35
C ASP A 134 5.31 8.48 6.57
N LEU A 135 4.15 8.48 7.26
CA LEU A 135 2.87 8.94 6.73
C LEU A 135 2.77 10.47 6.57
N ASP A 136 3.82 11.20 6.95
CA ASP A 136 3.89 12.66 6.94
C ASP A 136 4.81 13.27 5.87
N ASP A 137 5.44 12.44 5.02
CA ASP A 137 6.22 12.86 3.84
C ASP A 137 5.38 12.93 2.54
#